data_AF-A0A662SMU2-F1
#
_entry.id   AF-A0A662SMU2-F1
#
_cell.length_a   1.000
_cell.length_b   1.000
_cell.length_c   1.000
_cell.angle_alpha   90.00
_cell.angle_beta   90.00
_cell.angle_gamma   90.00
#
_symmetry.space_group_name_H-M   'P 1'
#
loop_
_entity.id
_entity.type
_entity.pdbx_description
1 polymer ?
#
loop_
_entity_poly.entity_id
_entity_poly.type
_entity_poly.pdbx_seq_one_letter_code
_entity_poly.pdbx_strand_id
1 'polypeptide(L)'
;MDRAALASAALAASLVSIPLASAQPYALSAIVVRGDIYADWTVATAYGMHANIPVLSLMPNVNEEEILGLLSTLSAEGGRVLIVGDTLAVPLEFEYSLESMGVMVDRLGGPTRAETSVMLATQLWRDCESIVVVEGTRRDLYLQAIILSTQNEAPIVYSSSGLLPSSFWGAMDAGYFSNLNRVLVLSGSLSEEEISQLEARGLEVVALSASGGTLEESSLRAIYRILSSPELYAGLLLGAVGSYLILRRRFRRPLSIPLSFLTPDERKIVKIVIERGEVTQDALPELTGFSKPKVSRLIQELMDRGLLVRERSGKTYTIRLNKVFKAD
;
A
#
# COMPACT_ATOMS: atom_id res chain seq x y z
N MET A 1 -0.69 57.76 5.08
CA MET A 1 -0.93 56.60 5.96
C MET A 1 -0.67 55.37 5.14
N ASP A 2 0.48 54.75 5.39
CA ASP A 2 1.12 53.82 4.48
C ASP A 2 0.50 52.42 4.61
N ARG A 3 0.00 51.86 3.51
CA ARG A 3 -0.64 50.53 3.49
C ARG A 3 0.35 49.41 3.88
N ALA A 4 1.65 49.69 3.81
CA ALA A 4 2.70 48.80 4.30
C ALA A 4 2.73 48.68 5.83
N ALA A 5 2.40 49.73 6.59
CA ALA A 5 2.44 49.70 8.05
C ALA A 5 1.29 48.88 8.67
N LEU A 6 0.15 48.80 7.99
CA LEU A 6 -1.01 47.99 8.39
C LEU A 6 -0.78 46.49 8.16
N ALA A 7 0.01 46.11 7.16
CA ALA A 7 0.37 44.72 6.90
C ALA A 7 1.38 44.18 7.93
N SER A 8 2.29 45.02 8.43
CA SER A 8 3.25 44.64 9.47
C SER A 8 2.60 44.47 10.86
N ALA A 9 1.57 45.25 11.17
CA ALA A 9 0.82 45.10 12.42
C ALA A 9 -0.06 43.84 12.45
N ALA A 10 -0.57 43.41 11.28
CA ALA A 10 -1.35 42.18 11.17
C ALA A 10 -0.50 40.90 11.28
N LEU A 11 0.78 40.94 10.88
CA LEU A 11 1.69 39.79 11.02
C LEU A 11 2.24 39.60 12.44
N ALA A 12 2.25 40.66 13.28
CA ALA A 12 2.66 40.57 14.68
C ALA A 12 1.55 40.03 15.61
N ALA A 13 0.30 39.99 15.13
CA ALA A 13 -0.85 39.48 15.88
C ALA A 13 -1.13 37.98 15.64
N SER A 14 -0.36 37.30 14.79
CA SER A 14 -0.43 35.85 14.60
C SER A 14 0.64 35.09 15.41
N LEU A 15 1.09 35.66 16.53
CA LEU A 15 1.66 34.84 17.58
C LEU A 15 0.52 33.97 18.09
N VAL A 16 0.46 32.76 17.54
CA VAL A 16 -0.28 31.63 18.09
C VAL A 16 0.01 31.64 19.58
N SER A 17 -0.98 32.04 20.38
CA SER A 17 -1.02 31.72 21.79
C SER A 17 -1.04 30.21 21.84
N ILE A 18 0.13 29.58 21.85
CA ILE A 18 0.27 28.22 22.33
C ILE A 18 -0.24 28.34 23.77
N PRO A 19 -1.39 27.73 24.13
CA PRO A 19 -1.73 27.65 25.52
C PRO A 19 -0.56 26.91 26.15
N LEU A 20 0.23 27.62 26.95
CA LEU A 20 1.22 27.00 27.81
C LEU A 20 0.37 26.12 28.72
N ALA A 21 0.25 24.85 28.36
CA ALA A 21 -0.45 23.86 29.14
C ALA A 21 0.09 24.03 30.55
N SER A 22 -0.77 24.48 31.47
CA SER A 22 -0.38 24.62 32.86
C SER A 22 0.13 23.25 33.28
N ALA A 23 1.44 23.12 33.51
CA ALA A 23 2.04 21.92 34.03
C ALA A 23 1.33 21.63 35.36
N GLN A 24 0.34 20.76 35.29
CA GLN A 24 -0.29 20.18 36.46
C GLN A 24 0.82 19.35 37.10
N PRO A 25 1.26 19.65 38.33
CA PRO A 25 2.43 19.01 38.96
C PRO A 25 2.26 17.51 39.25
N TYR A 26 1.16 16.91 38.78
CA TYR A 26 0.80 15.49 38.92
C TYR A 26 0.28 14.86 37.62
N ALA A 27 0.24 15.60 36.49
CA ALA A 27 -0.23 15.04 35.23
C ALA A 27 0.86 14.18 34.58
N LEU A 28 0.42 13.04 34.07
CA LEU A 28 1.28 12.11 33.37
C LEU A 28 1.92 12.79 32.14
N SER A 29 3.24 12.70 32.02
CA SER A 29 4.04 13.39 31.01
C SER A 29 4.22 12.57 29.74
N ALA A 30 4.30 11.24 29.87
CA ALA A 30 4.39 10.32 28.73
C ALA A 30 3.89 8.92 29.10
N ILE A 31 3.49 8.17 28.09
CA ILE A 31 3.17 6.75 28.19
C ILE A 31 4.23 5.97 27.41
N VAL A 32 4.84 4.95 28.02
CA VAL A 32 5.72 4.01 27.35
C VAL A 32 5.00 2.68 27.22
N VAL A 33 4.98 2.12 26.02
CA VAL A 33 4.36 0.83 25.75
C VAL A 33 5.13 0.12 24.65
N ARG A 34 5.13 -1.20 24.65
CA ARG A 34 5.77 -1.96 23.58
C ARG A 34 5.01 -1.85 22.27
N GLY A 35 5.69 -1.39 21.22
CA GLY A 35 5.08 -1.20 19.91
C GLY A 35 4.79 -2.51 19.15
N ASP A 36 5.34 -3.64 19.60
CA ASP A 36 5.20 -4.96 18.97
C ASP A 36 4.16 -5.82 19.70
N ILE A 37 3.72 -5.35 20.87
CA ILE A 37 2.56 -5.87 21.60
C ILE A 37 1.38 -4.95 21.29
N TYR A 38 0.80 -5.15 20.10
CA TYR A 38 -0.24 -4.25 19.58
C TYR A 38 -1.48 -4.13 20.48
N ALA A 39 -1.79 -5.13 21.31
CA ALA A 39 -2.93 -5.06 22.22
C ALA A 39 -2.73 -3.97 23.27
N ASP A 40 -1.60 -4.00 23.97
CA ASP A 40 -1.25 -2.99 24.99
C ASP A 40 -1.04 -1.62 24.33
N TRP A 41 -0.37 -1.59 23.16
CA TRP A 41 -0.19 -0.35 22.39
C TRP A 41 -1.53 0.30 22.03
N THR A 42 -2.55 -0.48 21.66
CA THR A 42 -3.85 0.04 21.25
C THR A 42 -4.59 0.71 22.41
N VAL A 43 -4.66 0.07 23.58
CA VAL A 43 -5.32 0.65 24.77
C VAL A 43 -4.54 1.85 25.32
N ALA A 44 -3.20 1.80 25.29
CA ALA A 44 -2.33 2.91 25.67
C ALA A 44 -2.51 4.10 24.73
N THR A 45 -2.56 3.85 23.41
CA THR A 45 -2.76 4.88 22.38
C THR A 45 -4.11 5.54 22.50
N ALA A 46 -5.18 4.75 22.69
CA ALA A 46 -6.52 5.27 22.92
C ALA A 46 -6.57 6.23 24.12
N TYR A 47 -5.98 5.84 25.24
CA TYR A 47 -5.89 6.71 26.42
C TYR A 47 -4.99 7.94 26.19
N GLY A 48 -3.82 7.76 25.55
CA GLY A 48 -2.92 8.87 25.22
C GLY A 48 -3.58 9.92 24.34
N MET A 49 -4.39 9.50 23.36
CA MET A 49 -5.18 10.41 22.53
C MET A 49 -6.27 11.12 23.33
N HIS A 50 -6.99 10.40 24.20
CA HIS A 50 -8.02 10.99 25.07
C HIS A 50 -7.44 12.04 26.02
N ALA A 51 -6.31 11.74 26.66
CA ALA A 51 -5.69 12.60 27.67
C ALA A 51 -4.69 13.62 27.09
N ASN A 52 -4.46 13.61 25.77
CA ASN A 52 -3.42 14.39 25.08
C ASN A 52 -2.00 14.15 25.64
N ILE A 53 -1.67 12.89 25.89
CA ILE A 53 -0.37 12.45 26.45
C ILE A 53 0.40 11.69 25.36
N PRO A 54 1.69 12.02 25.12
CA PRO A 54 2.48 11.34 24.11
C PRO A 54 2.71 9.87 24.47
N VAL A 55 2.54 9.00 23.47
CA VAL A 55 2.79 7.55 23.58
C VAL A 55 4.08 7.21 22.84
N LEU A 56 5.05 6.66 23.57
CA LEU A 56 6.35 6.25 23.07
C LEU A 56 6.38 4.72 22.90
N SER A 57 6.56 4.29 21.66
CA SER A 57 6.64 2.87 21.30
C SER A 57 8.03 2.31 21.57
N LEU A 58 8.17 1.55 22.65
CA LEU A 58 9.38 0.80 22.98
C LEU A 58 9.51 -0.45 22.11
N MET A 59 10.70 -0.64 21.54
CA MET A 59 11.18 -1.84 20.87
C MET A 59 12.43 -2.30 21.62
N PRO A 60 12.32 -3.30 22.50
CA PRO A 60 13.47 -3.77 23.29
C PRO A 60 14.66 -4.13 22.39
N ASN A 61 15.86 -3.71 22.76
CA ASN A 61 17.10 -3.87 21.98
C ASN A 61 17.16 -3.10 20.64
N VAL A 62 16.20 -2.22 20.34
CA VAL A 62 16.20 -1.43 19.10
C VAL A 62 16.24 0.06 19.36
N ASN A 63 15.41 0.58 20.28
CA ASN A 63 15.28 2.03 20.51
C ASN A 63 15.26 2.43 22.00
N GLU A 64 15.78 1.56 22.86
CA GLU A 64 15.71 1.72 24.31
C GLU A 64 16.50 2.95 24.80
N GLU A 65 17.73 3.12 24.32
CA GLU A 65 18.60 4.24 24.68
C GLU A 65 18.01 5.58 24.21
N GLU A 66 17.40 5.62 23.02
CA GLU A 66 16.75 6.81 22.49
C GLU A 66 15.54 7.22 23.33
N ILE A 67 14.73 6.26 23.77
CA ILE A 67 13.57 6.54 24.64
C ILE A 67 14.05 7.00 26.03
N LEU A 68 15.06 6.34 26.61
CA LEU A 68 15.64 6.76 27.89
C LEU A 68 16.22 8.18 27.79
N GLY A 69 16.94 8.50 26.70
CA GLY A 69 17.47 9.82 26.44
C GLY A 69 16.37 10.89 26.34
N LEU A 70 15.29 10.60 25.61
CA LEU A 70 14.14 11.50 25.51
C LEU A 70 13.48 11.73 26.88
N LEU A 71 13.21 10.66 27.63
CA LEU A 71 12.51 10.73 28.92
C LEU A 71 13.38 11.32 30.03
N SER A 72 14.71 11.23 29.93
CA SER A 72 15.63 11.86 30.89
C SER A 72 15.42 13.38 31.00
N THR A 73 14.98 14.02 29.91
CA THR A 73 14.67 15.46 29.90
C THR A 73 13.52 15.83 30.83
N LEU A 74 12.62 14.89 31.11
CA LEU A 74 11.47 15.07 32.00
C LEU A 74 11.85 15.08 33.48
N SER A 75 13.03 14.57 33.84
CA SER A 75 13.51 14.51 35.23
C SER A 75 13.61 15.90 35.87
N ALA A 76 14.08 16.90 35.10
CA ALA A 76 14.21 18.28 35.57
C ALA A 76 12.86 18.93 35.92
N GLU A 77 11.76 18.41 35.37
CA GLU A 77 10.40 18.95 35.53
C GLU A 77 9.55 18.12 36.52
N GLY A 78 10.12 17.07 37.11
CA GLY A 78 9.36 16.12 37.94
C GLY A 78 8.37 15.30 37.14
N GLY A 79 8.70 14.99 35.88
CA GLY A 79 7.81 14.26 34.98
C GLY A 79 7.49 12.85 35.46
N ARG A 80 6.26 12.43 35.18
CA ARG A 80 5.71 11.12 35.52
C ARG A 80 5.48 10.31 34.24
N VAL A 81 6.00 9.10 34.19
CA VAL A 81 5.91 8.21 33.03
C VAL A 81 5.08 6.98 33.41
N LEU A 82 4.16 6.58 32.54
CA LEU A 82 3.35 5.39 32.71
C LEU A 82 3.90 4.32 31.78
N ILE A 83 4.37 3.22 32.34
CA ILE A 83 4.67 2.02 31.58
C ILE A 83 3.38 1.20 31.47
N VAL A 84 2.95 0.91 30.25
CA VAL A 84 1.83 0.01 29.98
C VAL A 84 2.36 -1.37 29.61
N GLY A 85 1.88 -2.37 30.32
CA GLY A 85 2.28 -3.76 30.18
C GLY A 85 2.97 -4.30 31.44
N ASP A 86 2.90 -5.62 31.61
CA ASP A 86 3.60 -6.31 32.69
C ASP A 86 5.13 -6.34 32.46
N THR A 87 5.86 -7.05 33.31
CA THR A 87 7.33 -7.15 33.21
C THR A 87 7.79 -8.03 32.04
N LEU A 88 6.91 -8.87 31.46
CA LEU A 88 7.21 -9.65 30.26
C LEU A 88 7.07 -8.79 29.00
N ALA A 89 6.16 -7.82 29.03
CA ALA A 89 6.09 -6.76 28.04
C ALA A 89 7.30 -5.85 28.19
N VAL A 90 7.34 -4.98 29.19
CA VAL A 90 8.43 -4.01 29.39
C VAL A 90 9.32 -4.47 30.54
N PRO A 91 10.59 -4.85 30.30
CA PRO A 91 11.49 -5.35 31.34
C PRO A 91 11.63 -4.39 32.53
N LEU A 92 11.94 -4.95 33.71
CA LEU A 92 12.05 -4.17 34.94
C LEU A 92 13.32 -3.30 34.94
N GLU A 93 14.35 -3.74 34.22
CA GLU A 93 15.61 -3.01 34.01
C GLU A 93 15.38 -1.65 33.33
N PHE A 94 14.40 -1.57 32.43
CA PHE A 94 14.01 -0.33 31.78
C PHE A 94 13.39 0.67 32.77
N GLU A 95 12.51 0.18 33.64
CA GLU A 95 11.89 0.96 34.72
C GLU A 95 12.95 1.48 35.70
N TYR A 96 13.85 0.61 36.16
CA TYR A 96 14.96 1.02 37.04
C TYR A 96 15.87 2.06 36.39
N SER A 97 16.10 1.97 35.09
CA SER A 97 16.89 2.95 34.35
C SER A 97 16.20 4.32 34.40
N LEU A 98 14.89 4.40 34.16
CA LEU A 98 14.10 5.64 34.27
C LEU A 98 14.12 6.22 35.69
N GLU A 99 13.87 5.39 36.70
CA GLU A 99 13.88 5.82 38.10
C GLU A 99 15.25 6.33 38.55
N SER A 100 16.34 5.69 38.11
CA SER A 100 17.72 6.12 38.41
C SER A 100 18.06 7.50 37.81
N MET A 101 17.35 7.90 36.75
CA MET A 101 17.45 9.22 36.14
C MET A 101 16.58 10.26 36.84
N GLY A 102 15.82 9.90 37.89
CA GLY A 102 14.95 10.80 38.65
C GLY A 102 13.54 10.98 38.07
N VAL A 103 13.13 10.13 37.11
CA VAL A 103 11.78 10.13 36.56
C VAL A 103 10.86 9.32 37.47
N MET A 104 9.66 9.84 37.78
CA MET A 104 8.65 9.05 38.49
C MET A 104 8.00 8.06 37.52
N VAL A 105 7.97 6.78 37.87
CA VAL A 105 7.39 5.74 37.02
C VAL A 105 6.19 5.10 37.70
N ASP A 106 5.07 5.04 36.99
CA ASP A 106 3.95 4.17 37.32
C ASP A 106 3.91 3.03 36.29
N ARG A 107 3.49 1.83 36.70
CA ARG A 107 3.28 0.69 35.80
C ARG A 107 1.86 0.17 35.89
N LEU A 108 1.22 -0.04 34.74
CA LEU A 108 -0.07 -0.69 34.63
C LEU A 108 -0.05 -1.79 33.58
N GLY A 109 -0.23 -3.03 34.03
CA GLY A 109 -0.33 -4.19 33.15
C GLY A 109 -0.87 -5.40 33.91
N GLY A 110 -1.82 -6.10 33.29
CA GLY A 110 -2.37 -7.35 33.80
C GLY A 110 -1.68 -8.56 33.17
N PRO A 111 -1.98 -9.78 33.66
CA PRO A 111 -1.41 -11.02 33.12
C PRO A 111 -1.91 -11.37 31.71
N THR A 112 -2.98 -10.71 31.26
CA THR A 112 -3.52 -10.86 29.91
C THR A 112 -3.89 -9.50 29.35
N ARG A 113 -3.98 -9.39 28.01
CA ARG A 113 -4.45 -8.17 27.35
C ARG A 113 -5.82 -7.72 27.85
N ALA A 114 -6.73 -8.65 28.15
CA ALA A 114 -8.06 -8.34 28.69
C ALA A 114 -7.94 -7.70 30.08
N GLU A 115 -7.13 -8.28 30.96
CA GLU A 115 -6.87 -7.72 32.29
C GLU A 115 -6.17 -6.35 32.20
N THR A 116 -5.16 -6.20 31.33
CA THR A 116 -4.51 -4.90 31.07
C THR A 116 -5.55 -3.86 30.63
N SER A 117 -6.45 -4.20 29.71
CA SER A 117 -7.47 -3.26 29.23
C SER A 117 -8.44 -2.81 30.33
N VAL A 118 -8.85 -3.73 31.22
CA VAL A 118 -9.73 -3.39 32.36
C VAL A 118 -8.98 -2.56 33.40
N MET A 119 -7.71 -2.87 33.69
CA MET A 119 -6.89 -2.08 34.60
C MET A 119 -6.71 -0.65 34.09
N LEU A 120 -6.42 -0.47 32.80
CA LEU A 120 -6.32 0.87 32.21
C LEU A 120 -7.67 1.58 32.25
N ALA A 121 -8.76 0.90 31.87
CA ALA A 121 -10.11 1.46 31.91
C ALA A 121 -10.50 1.96 33.31
N THR A 122 -10.22 1.17 34.35
CA THR A 122 -10.63 1.49 35.73
C THR A 122 -9.73 2.52 36.42
N GLN A 123 -8.44 2.56 36.11
CA GLN A 123 -7.49 3.45 36.78
C GLN A 123 -7.29 4.79 36.08
N LEU A 124 -7.43 4.83 34.76
CA LEU A 124 -7.07 5.99 33.95
C LEU A 124 -8.27 6.76 33.41
N TRP A 125 -9.36 6.07 33.10
CA TRP A 125 -10.58 6.71 32.58
C TRP A 125 -11.50 7.07 33.73
N ARG A 126 -11.94 8.33 33.77
CA ARG A 126 -12.88 8.82 34.77
C ARG A 126 -14.23 9.07 34.12
N ASP A 127 -15.31 8.69 34.79
CA ASP A 127 -16.68 9.07 34.43
C ASP A 127 -17.06 8.79 32.97
N CYS A 128 -16.65 7.65 32.40
CA CYS A 128 -16.97 7.31 31.01
C CYS A 128 -18.45 6.95 30.84
N GLU A 129 -19.11 7.56 29.84
CA GLU A 129 -20.49 7.22 29.46
C GLU A 129 -20.58 5.95 28.62
N SER A 130 -19.51 5.63 27.88
CA SER A 130 -19.49 4.47 27.01
C SER A 130 -18.17 3.69 27.08
N ILE A 131 -18.21 2.42 26.69
CA ILE A 131 -17.03 1.54 26.57
C ILE A 131 -17.02 0.91 25.18
N VAL A 132 -15.84 0.87 24.55
CA VAL A 132 -15.63 0.13 23.29
C VAL A 132 -15.15 -1.27 23.61
N VAL A 133 -15.87 -2.28 23.13
CA VAL A 133 -15.50 -3.69 23.29
C VAL A 133 -15.05 -4.28 21.96
N VAL A 134 -13.86 -4.89 21.97
CA VAL A 134 -13.27 -5.56 20.82
C VAL A 134 -12.63 -6.89 21.23
N GLU A 135 -12.70 -7.90 20.38
CA GLU A 135 -12.08 -9.20 20.64
C GLU A 135 -10.55 -9.06 20.70
N GLY A 136 -9.95 -9.41 21.83
CA GLY A 136 -8.54 -9.21 22.09
C GLY A 136 -7.61 -9.97 21.15
N THR A 137 -8.11 -11.00 20.44
CA THR A 137 -7.35 -11.76 19.44
C THR A 137 -7.41 -11.17 18.04
N ARG A 138 -8.35 -10.25 17.76
CA ARG A 138 -8.59 -9.65 16.44
C ARG A 138 -7.83 -8.35 16.21
N ARG A 139 -6.54 -8.49 15.88
CA ARG A 139 -5.64 -7.35 15.61
C ARG A 139 -6.11 -6.46 14.44
N ASP A 140 -6.85 -7.03 13.50
CA ASP A 140 -7.39 -6.33 12.34
C ASP A 140 -8.46 -5.28 12.70
N LEU A 141 -8.97 -5.32 13.93
CA LEU A 141 -9.95 -4.38 14.47
C LEU A 141 -9.38 -3.28 15.36
N TYR A 142 -8.08 -3.32 15.69
CA TYR A 142 -7.49 -2.42 16.69
C TYR A 142 -7.52 -0.95 16.29
N LEU A 143 -7.25 -0.64 15.02
CA LEU A 143 -7.28 0.75 14.54
C LEU A 143 -8.70 1.32 14.58
N GLN A 144 -9.70 0.51 14.22
CA GLN A 144 -11.10 0.89 14.29
C GLN A 144 -11.53 1.08 15.75
N ALA A 145 -11.03 0.25 16.66
CA ALA A 145 -11.27 0.41 18.09
C ALA A 145 -10.69 1.74 18.62
N ILE A 146 -9.48 2.15 18.20
CA ILE A 146 -8.90 3.47 18.57
C ILE A 146 -9.77 4.62 18.05
N ILE A 147 -10.21 4.54 16.79
CA ILE A 147 -11.07 5.57 16.18
C ILE A 147 -12.38 5.68 16.97
N LEU A 148 -13.05 4.56 17.26
CA LEU A 148 -14.29 4.56 18.03
C LEU A 148 -14.08 5.06 19.46
N SER A 149 -13.00 4.64 20.10
CA SER A 149 -12.62 5.10 21.45
C SER A 149 -12.43 6.61 21.48
N THR A 150 -11.70 7.16 20.50
CA THR A 150 -11.46 8.60 20.40
C THR A 150 -12.75 9.38 20.12
N GLN A 151 -13.59 8.88 19.21
CA GLN A 151 -14.85 9.54 18.83
C GLN A 151 -15.89 9.58 19.95
N ASN A 152 -15.84 8.63 20.87
CA ASN A 152 -16.83 8.46 21.94
C ASN A 152 -16.23 8.73 23.33
N GLU A 153 -14.98 9.20 23.41
CA GLU A 153 -14.24 9.40 24.66
C GLU A 153 -14.35 8.20 25.61
N ALA A 154 -14.17 7.00 25.06
CA ALA A 154 -14.49 5.74 25.71
C ALA A 154 -13.27 4.84 25.85
N PRO A 155 -13.04 4.16 27.00
CA PRO A 155 -11.99 3.16 27.11
C PRO A 155 -12.26 1.98 26.17
N ILE A 156 -11.18 1.31 25.77
CA ILE A 156 -11.23 0.03 25.06
C ILE A 156 -11.07 -1.09 26.07
N VAL A 157 -12.00 -2.04 26.08
CA VAL A 157 -11.94 -3.28 26.85
C VAL A 157 -11.90 -4.47 25.89
N TYR A 158 -10.98 -5.40 26.13
CA TYR A 158 -10.89 -6.61 25.34
C TYR A 158 -11.78 -7.73 25.88
N SER A 159 -12.58 -8.32 24.99
CA SER A 159 -13.19 -9.62 25.22
C SER A 159 -12.25 -10.76 24.81
N SER A 160 -12.55 -11.96 25.28
CA SER A 160 -11.87 -13.19 24.89
C SER A 160 -12.91 -14.26 24.55
N SER A 161 -12.94 -14.69 23.29
CA SER A 161 -13.91 -15.68 22.80
C SER A 161 -15.37 -15.26 23.07
N GLY A 162 -15.66 -13.97 22.88
CA GLY A 162 -17.01 -13.42 23.08
C GLY A 162 -17.40 -13.12 24.53
N LEU A 163 -16.50 -13.32 25.51
CA LEU A 163 -16.78 -13.07 26.93
C LEU A 163 -15.94 -11.91 27.46
N LEU A 164 -16.50 -11.12 28.38
CA LEU A 164 -15.74 -10.12 29.12
C LEU A 164 -15.01 -10.78 30.29
N PRO A 165 -13.81 -10.27 30.67
CA PRO A 165 -13.09 -10.81 31.81
C PRO A 165 -13.86 -10.61 33.12
N SER A 166 -13.71 -11.52 34.08
CA SER A 166 -14.38 -11.41 35.39
C SER A 166 -14.05 -10.11 36.14
N SER A 167 -12.86 -9.54 35.91
CA SER A 167 -12.45 -8.24 36.45
C SER A 167 -13.28 -7.07 35.93
N PHE A 168 -13.79 -7.14 34.70
CA PHE A 168 -14.69 -6.14 34.16
C PHE A 168 -16.00 -6.11 34.96
N TRP A 169 -16.59 -7.28 35.19
CA TRP A 169 -17.81 -7.42 35.99
C TRP A 169 -17.59 -6.98 37.44
N GLY A 170 -16.46 -7.39 38.05
CA GLY A 170 -16.08 -6.92 39.37
C GLY A 170 -15.89 -5.40 39.45
N ALA A 171 -15.35 -4.78 38.41
CA ALA A 171 -15.20 -3.33 38.34
C ALA A 171 -16.56 -2.61 38.17
N MET A 172 -17.48 -3.17 37.39
CA MET A 172 -18.85 -2.68 37.32
C MET A 172 -19.54 -2.72 38.68
N ASP A 173 -19.49 -3.87 39.36
CA ASP A 173 -20.15 -4.06 40.66
C ASP A 173 -19.53 -3.17 41.76
N ALA A 174 -18.23 -2.87 41.67
CA ALA A 174 -17.53 -1.95 42.54
C ALA A 174 -17.78 -0.46 42.22
N GLY A 175 -18.53 -0.15 41.16
CA GLY A 175 -18.93 1.21 40.82
C GLY A 175 -17.88 2.03 40.08
N TYR A 176 -16.85 1.41 39.48
CA TYR A 176 -15.86 2.13 38.66
C TYR A 176 -16.47 2.74 37.40
N PHE A 177 -17.60 2.19 36.93
CA PHE A 177 -18.31 2.61 35.73
C PHE A 177 -19.69 3.19 36.05
N SER A 178 -19.78 4.08 37.03
CA SER A 178 -21.06 4.60 37.55
C SER A 178 -21.91 5.36 36.52
N ASN A 179 -21.28 6.00 35.54
CA ASN A 179 -21.96 6.77 34.49
C ASN A 179 -22.12 6.00 33.17
N LEU A 180 -21.73 4.72 33.15
CA LEU A 180 -21.79 3.90 31.95
C LEU A 180 -23.25 3.69 31.52
N ASN A 181 -23.56 4.13 30.31
CA ASN A 181 -24.89 3.98 29.70
C ASN A 181 -24.83 3.07 28.45
N ARG A 182 -23.69 2.98 27.78
CA ARG A 182 -23.57 2.33 26.47
C ARG A 182 -22.33 1.46 26.33
N VAL A 183 -22.49 0.32 25.67
CA VAL A 183 -21.37 -0.54 25.26
C VAL A 183 -21.35 -0.66 23.75
N LEU A 184 -20.26 -0.19 23.13
CA LEU A 184 -20.04 -0.23 21.69
C LEU A 184 -19.30 -1.52 21.32
N VAL A 185 -19.98 -2.49 20.72
CA VAL A 185 -19.42 -3.80 20.42
C VAL A 185 -18.99 -3.87 18.97
N LEU A 186 -17.69 -4.04 18.73
CA LEU A 186 -17.13 -4.04 17.37
C LEU A 186 -17.19 -5.44 16.74
N SER A 187 -17.82 -5.58 15.57
CA SER A 187 -17.78 -6.76 14.68
C SER A 187 -18.05 -8.11 15.37
N GLY A 188 -19.04 -8.18 16.26
CA GLY A 188 -19.42 -9.42 16.94
C GLY A 188 -18.41 -9.88 18.00
N SER A 189 -17.76 -8.93 18.68
CA SER A 189 -16.76 -9.23 19.72
C SER A 189 -17.34 -9.80 21.02
N LEU A 190 -18.66 -9.90 21.16
CA LEU A 190 -19.34 -10.47 22.32
C LEU A 190 -20.34 -11.56 21.89
N SER A 191 -20.55 -12.54 22.75
CA SER A 191 -21.61 -13.55 22.57
C SER A 191 -22.98 -12.96 22.90
N GLU A 192 -24.04 -13.58 22.37
CA GLU A 192 -25.43 -13.15 22.62
C GLU A 192 -25.79 -13.23 24.11
N GLU A 193 -25.23 -14.21 24.83
CA GLU A 193 -25.40 -14.34 26.28
C GLU A 193 -24.77 -13.16 27.02
N GLU A 194 -23.56 -12.74 26.61
CA GLU A 194 -22.85 -11.63 27.25
C GLU A 194 -23.55 -10.28 26.96
N ILE A 195 -24.05 -10.10 25.74
CA ILE A 195 -24.87 -8.93 25.36
C ILE A 195 -26.13 -8.86 26.22
N SER A 196 -26.85 -9.98 26.37
CA SER A 196 -28.05 -10.06 27.20
C SER A 196 -27.77 -9.71 28.67
N GLN A 197 -26.59 -10.07 29.20
CA GLN A 197 -26.18 -9.71 30.56
C GLN A 197 -25.89 -8.22 30.75
N LEU A 198 -25.37 -7.54 29.73
CA LEU A 198 -25.17 -6.09 29.75
C LEU A 198 -26.51 -5.36 29.69
N GLU A 199 -27.41 -5.78 28.79
CA GLU A 199 -28.75 -5.20 28.64
C GLU A 199 -29.61 -5.39 29.89
N ALA A 200 -29.52 -6.54 30.55
CA ALA A 200 -30.21 -6.81 31.82
C ALA A 200 -29.80 -5.85 32.95
N ARG A 201 -28.61 -5.23 32.85
CA ARG A 201 -28.13 -4.20 33.78
C ARG A 201 -28.48 -2.77 33.33
N GLY A 202 -29.29 -2.62 32.27
CA GLY A 202 -29.78 -1.35 31.77
C GLY A 202 -28.83 -0.62 30.83
N LEU A 203 -27.81 -1.31 30.31
CA LEU A 203 -26.87 -0.74 29.34
C LEU A 203 -27.40 -0.87 27.91
N GLU A 204 -27.24 0.18 27.11
CA GLU A 204 -27.50 0.14 25.67
C GLU A 204 -26.32 -0.55 24.96
N VAL A 205 -26.54 -1.71 24.35
CA VAL A 205 -25.51 -2.39 23.56
C VAL A 205 -25.65 -2.04 22.09
N VAL A 206 -24.65 -1.36 21.53
CA VAL A 206 -24.64 -0.95 20.12
C VAL A 206 -23.64 -1.80 19.36
N ALA A 207 -24.15 -2.73 18.57
CA ALA A 207 -23.33 -3.54 17.66
C ALA A 207 -22.88 -2.69 16.45
N LEU A 208 -21.58 -2.47 16.34
CA LEU A 208 -20.97 -1.74 15.24
C LEU A 208 -20.21 -2.72 14.35
N SER A 209 -20.59 -2.81 13.08
CA SER A 209 -19.74 -3.48 12.12
C SER A 209 -18.56 -2.56 11.81
N ALA A 210 -17.33 -3.02 12.02
CA ALA A 210 -16.22 -2.41 11.29
C ALA A 210 -16.61 -2.49 9.82
N SER A 211 -16.51 -1.40 9.05
CA SER A 211 -16.70 -1.48 7.60
C SER A 211 -15.58 -2.39 7.08
N GLY A 212 -15.87 -3.69 7.06
CA GLY A 212 -15.01 -4.73 6.57
C GLY A 212 -14.94 -4.51 5.09
N GLY A 213 -13.99 -3.70 4.66
CA GLY A 213 -13.33 -3.99 3.39
C GLY A 213 -12.70 -5.35 3.58
N THR A 214 -13.45 -6.43 3.31
CA THR A 214 -12.84 -7.67 2.89
C THR A 214 -11.91 -7.26 1.74
N LEU A 215 -10.61 -7.51 1.91
CA LEU A 215 -9.61 -7.09 0.93
C LEU A 215 -9.94 -7.66 -0.47
N GLU A 216 -10.73 -8.73 -0.54
CA GLU A 216 -11.27 -9.30 -1.78
C GLU A 216 -12.43 -8.52 -2.40
N GLU A 217 -13.51 -8.14 -1.68
CA GLU A 217 -14.64 -7.42 -2.32
C GLU A 217 -14.25 -6.01 -2.74
N SER A 218 -13.36 -5.35 -1.99
CA SER A 218 -12.87 -4.01 -2.33
C SER A 218 -12.00 -4.04 -3.59
N SER A 219 -11.18 -5.08 -3.76
CA SER A 219 -10.35 -5.27 -4.94
C SER A 219 -11.20 -5.57 -6.17
N LEU A 220 -12.20 -6.46 -6.07
CA LEU A 220 -13.09 -6.78 -7.20
C LEU A 220 -13.95 -5.59 -7.62
N ARG A 221 -14.46 -4.79 -6.67
CA ARG A 221 -15.20 -3.55 -7.00
C ARG A 221 -14.29 -2.48 -7.58
N ALA A 222 -13.06 -2.35 -7.08
CA ALA A 222 -12.07 -1.43 -7.65
C ALA A 222 -11.68 -1.84 -9.08
N ILE A 223 -11.46 -3.13 -9.32
CA ILE A 223 -11.21 -3.70 -10.66
C ILE A 223 -12.42 -3.47 -11.56
N TYR A 224 -13.63 -3.75 -11.09
CA TYR A 224 -14.85 -3.51 -11.87
C TYR A 224 -15.04 -2.03 -12.22
N ARG A 225 -14.72 -1.11 -11.29
CA ARG A 225 -14.73 0.34 -11.53
C ARG A 225 -13.70 0.77 -12.59
N ILE A 226 -12.50 0.19 -12.56
CA ILE A 226 -11.47 0.46 -13.58
C ILE A 226 -11.87 -0.13 -14.93
N LEU A 227 -12.42 -1.34 -14.94
CA LEU A 227 -12.82 -2.04 -16.15
C LEU A 227 -14.06 -1.41 -16.79
N SER A 228 -14.97 -0.85 -16.00
CA SER A 228 -16.15 -0.10 -16.47
C SER A 228 -15.89 1.37 -16.78
N SER A 229 -14.65 1.84 -16.59
CA SER A 229 -14.29 3.25 -16.83
C SER A 229 -14.26 3.55 -18.35
N PRO A 230 -14.97 4.58 -18.83
CA PRO A 230 -15.01 4.92 -20.26
C PRO A 230 -13.63 5.30 -20.83
N GLU A 231 -12.71 5.76 -19.99
CA GLU A 231 -11.36 6.17 -20.34
C GLU A 231 -10.51 4.98 -20.81
N LEU A 232 -10.66 3.81 -20.18
CA LEU A 232 -9.96 2.59 -20.55
C LEU A 232 -10.34 2.15 -21.98
N TYR A 233 -11.64 2.17 -22.28
CA TYR A 233 -12.15 1.81 -23.61
C TYR A 233 -11.71 2.81 -24.68
N ALA A 234 -11.70 4.11 -24.36
CA ALA A 234 -11.19 5.13 -25.26
C ALA A 234 -9.69 4.92 -25.58
N GLY A 235 -8.89 4.59 -24.56
CA GLY A 235 -7.47 4.27 -24.71
C GLY A 235 -7.23 3.02 -25.57
N LEU A 236 -7.99 1.94 -25.34
CA LEU A 236 -7.92 0.72 -26.14
C LEU A 236 -8.30 0.98 -27.61
N LEU A 237 -9.34 1.76 -27.87
CA LEU A 237 -9.76 2.14 -29.21
C LEU A 237 -8.68 2.96 -29.93
N LEU A 238 -8.14 3.99 -29.27
CA LEU A 238 -7.06 4.81 -29.84
C LEU A 238 -5.80 3.98 -30.12
N GLY A 239 -5.44 3.07 -29.20
CA GLY A 239 -4.34 2.14 -29.38
C GLY A 239 -4.54 1.22 -30.57
N ALA A 240 -5.73 0.62 -30.71
CA ALA A 240 -6.06 -0.26 -31.82
C ALA A 240 -6.06 0.48 -33.17
N VAL A 241 -6.64 1.69 -33.23
CA VAL A 241 -6.65 2.53 -34.44
C VAL A 241 -5.23 2.96 -34.81
N GLY A 242 -4.44 3.44 -33.84
CA GLY A 242 -3.05 3.82 -34.07
C GLY A 242 -2.21 2.64 -34.58
N SER A 243 -2.36 1.48 -33.95
CA SER A 243 -1.67 0.26 -34.36
C SER A 243 -2.07 -0.19 -35.76
N TYR A 244 -3.37 -0.15 -36.09
CA TYR A 244 -3.88 -0.41 -37.45
C TYR A 244 -3.30 0.56 -38.49
N LEU A 245 -3.24 1.86 -38.19
CA LEU A 245 -2.67 2.87 -39.08
C LEU A 245 -1.17 2.65 -39.31
N ILE A 246 -0.43 2.25 -38.26
CA ILE A 246 1.00 1.92 -38.35
C ILE A 246 1.20 0.67 -39.22
N LEU A 247 0.44 -0.41 -38.98
CA LEU A 247 0.52 -1.64 -39.79
C LEU A 247 0.17 -1.35 -41.25
N ARG A 248 -0.88 -0.56 -41.49
CA ARG A 248 -1.30 -0.15 -42.84
C ARG A 248 -0.25 0.68 -43.56
N ARG A 249 0.50 1.54 -42.86
CA ARG A 249 1.64 2.28 -43.44
C ARG A 249 2.83 1.37 -43.74
N ARG A 250 3.11 0.38 -42.87
CA ARG A 250 4.25 -0.54 -43.02
C ARG A 250 4.06 -1.52 -44.19
N PHE A 251 2.83 -1.98 -44.43
CA PHE A 251 2.53 -2.94 -45.49
C PHE A 251 2.43 -2.34 -46.92
N ARG A 252 2.47 -1.01 -47.08
CA ARG A 252 2.37 -0.36 -48.40
C ARG A 252 3.70 0.02 -49.05
N ARG A 253 4.84 -0.30 -48.45
CA ARG A 253 6.15 -0.09 -49.08
C ARG A 253 6.57 -1.37 -49.81
N PRO A 254 6.75 -1.37 -51.16
CA PRO A 254 7.41 -2.48 -51.83
C PRO A 254 8.84 -2.60 -51.25
N LEU A 255 9.31 -3.82 -51.02
CA LEU A 255 10.64 -4.04 -50.45
C LEU A 255 11.69 -3.67 -51.51
N SER A 256 12.59 -2.75 -51.17
CA SER A 256 13.78 -2.44 -51.97
C SER A 256 14.85 -3.50 -51.67
N ILE A 257 15.30 -4.26 -52.66
CA ILE A 257 16.33 -5.31 -52.46
C ILE A 257 17.66 -4.60 -52.17
N PRO A 258 18.25 -4.71 -50.97
CA PRO A 258 19.57 -4.17 -50.73
C PRO A 258 20.58 -5.12 -51.41
N LEU A 259 21.09 -4.71 -52.58
CA LEU A 259 22.03 -5.49 -53.39
C LEU A 259 23.33 -5.87 -52.62
N SER A 260 23.57 -5.25 -51.47
CA SER A 260 24.65 -5.58 -50.54
C SER A 260 24.56 -6.98 -49.92
N PHE A 261 23.35 -7.55 -49.81
CA PHE A 261 23.12 -8.91 -49.28
C PHE A 261 23.24 -10.03 -50.33
N LEU A 262 23.52 -9.65 -51.59
CA LEU A 262 23.84 -10.59 -52.64
C LEU A 262 25.34 -10.76 -52.73
N THR A 263 25.77 -12.01 -52.94
CA THR A 263 27.14 -12.30 -53.33
C THR A 263 27.49 -11.56 -54.63
N PRO A 264 28.78 -11.29 -54.91
CA PRO A 264 29.17 -10.58 -56.13
C PRO A 264 28.61 -11.20 -57.41
N ASP A 265 28.52 -12.54 -57.46
CA ASP A 265 28.03 -13.29 -58.61
C ASP A 265 26.50 -13.20 -58.74
N GLU A 266 25.75 -13.38 -57.64
CA GLU A 266 24.29 -13.20 -57.61
C GLU A 266 23.90 -11.77 -57.98
N ARG A 267 24.63 -10.78 -57.45
CA ARG A 267 24.40 -9.35 -57.72
C ARG A 267 24.52 -9.04 -59.20
N LYS A 268 25.48 -9.67 -59.89
CA LYS A 268 25.68 -9.49 -61.33
C LYS A 268 24.46 -9.98 -62.12
N ILE A 269 23.90 -11.14 -61.77
CA ILE A 269 22.69 -11.67 -62.40
C ILE A 269 21.48 -10.77 -62.13
N VAL A 270 21.26 -10.39 -60.86
CA VAL A 270 20.11 -9.56 -60.48
C VAL A 270 20.17 -8.18 -61.13
N LYS A 271 21.35 -7.55 -61.24
CA LYS A 271 21.52 -6.27 -61.96
C LYS A 271 21.13 -6.37 -63.43
N ILE A 272 21.57 -7.41 -64.13
CA ILE A 272 21.23 -7.60 -65.56
C ILE A 272 19.72 -7.80 -65.74
N VAL A 273 19.07 -8.55 -64.84
CA VAL A 273 17.62 -8.77 -64.88
C VAL A 273 16.86 -7.47 -64.56
N ILE A 274 17.35 -6.65 -63.63
CA ILE A 274 16.79 -5.32 -63.33
C ILE A 274 16.91 -4.39 -64.53
N GLU A 275 18.11 -4.27 -65.12
CA GLU A 275 18.38 -3.35 -66.24
C GLU A 275 17.56 -3.67 -67.49
N ARG A 276 17.30 -4.97 -67.75
CA ARG A 276 16.57 -5.42 -68.93
C ARG A 276 15.09 -5.72 -68.66
N GLY A 277 14.66 -5.70 -67.40
CA GLY A 277 13.33 -6.08 -66.94
C GLY A 277 13.06 -7.59 -66.98
N GLU A 278 13.35 -8.23 -68.11
CA GLU A 278 13.12 -9.66 -68.34
C GLU A 278 14.24 -10.25 -69.20
N VAL A 279 14.78 -11.40 -68.82
CA VAL A 279 15.91 -12.03 -69.54
C VAL A 279 15.69 -13.53 -69.65
N THR A 280 15.96 -14.11 -70.83
CA THR A 280 15.91 -15.57 -71.01
C THR A 280 17.09 -16.26 -70.34
N GLN A 281 16.85 -17.42 -69.73
CA GLN A 281 17.85 -18.17 -68.97
C GLN A 281 19.05 -18.59 -69.83
N ASP A 282 18.84 -18.88 -71.11
CA ASP A 282 19.91 -19.23 -72.04
C ASP A 282 20.82 -18.06 -72.43
N ALA A 283 20.36 -16.81 -72.32
CA ALA A 283 21.15 -15.61 -72.62
C ALA A 283 22.03 -15.17 -71.44
N LEU A 284 21.65 -15.53 -70.21
CA LEU A 284 22.38 -15.13 -68.99
C LEU A 284 23.85 -15.58 -68.95
N PRO A 285 24.24 -16.79 -69.41
CA PRO A 285 25.65 -17.19 -69.49
C PRO A 285 26.51 -16.22 -70.32
N GLU A 286 26.03 -15.79 -71.48
CA GLU A 286 26.74 -14.85 -72.34
C GLU A 286 26.83 -13.45 -71.71
N LEU A 287 25.74 -12.97 -71.10
CA LEU A 287 25.68 -11.64 -70.48
C LEU A 287 26.49 -11.55 -69.17
N THR A 288 26.62 -12.66 -68.44
CA THR A 288 27.33 -12.69 -67.15
C THR A 288 28.79 -13.14 -67.28
N GLY A 289 29.13 -13.88 -68.35
CA GLY A 289 30.41 -14.57 -68.52
C GLY A 289 30.55 -15.82 -67.63
N PHE A 290 29.45 -16.33 -67.08
CA PHE A 290 29.43 -17.52 -66.23
C PHE A 290 29.11 -18.78 -67.03
N SER A 291 29.57 -19.94 -66.53
CA SER A 291 29.23 -21.23 -67.14
C SER A 291 27.72 -21.55 -66.96
N LYS A 292 27.13 -22.27 -67.92
CA LYS A 292 25.71 -22.68 -67.86
C LYS A 292 25.31 -23.36 -66.54
N PRO A 293 26.12 -24.28 -65.96
CA PRO A 293 25.80 -24.87 -64.67
C PRO A 293 25.79 -23.86 -63.52
N LYS A 294 26.72 -22.90 -63.51
CA LYS A 294 26.81 -21.85 -62.47
C LYS A 294 25.62 -20.91 -62.54
N VAL A 295 25.22 -20.50 -63.74
CA VAL A 295 24.02 -19.67 -63.94
C VAL A 295 22.76 -20.39 -63.46
N SER A 296 22.58 -21.67 -63.82
CA SER A 296 21.42 -22.46 -63.37
C SER A 296 21.34 -22.54 -61.84
N ARG A 297 22.48 -22.79 -61.18
CA ARG A 297 22.57 -22.83 -59.71
C ARG A 297 22.21 -21.48 -59.06
N LEU A 298 22.80 -20.39 -59.55
CA LEU A 298 22.56 -19.05 -58.99
C LEU A 298 21.11 -18.59 -59.20
N ILE A 299 20.51 -18.91 -60.35
CA ILE A 299 19.09 -18.63 -60.59
C ILE A 299 18.22 -19.42 -59.61
N GLN A 300 18.53 -20.70 -59.38
CA GLN A 300 17.79 -21.52 -58.42
C GLN A 300 17.92 -20.95 -57.00
N GLU A 301 19.13 -20.61 -56.55
CA GLU A 301 19.36 -19.99 -55.22
C GLU A 301 18.60 -18.65 -55.07
N LEU A 302 18.56 -17.82 -56.12
CA LEU A 302 17.81 -16.56 -56.13
C LEU A 302 16.29 -16.76 -56.18
N MET A 303 15.81 -17.83 -56.81
CA MET A 303 14.40 -18.22 -56.83
C MET A 303 13.95 -18.81 -55.49
N ASP A 304 14.77 -19.65 -54.86
CA ASP A 304 14.49 -20.24 -53.55
C ASP A 304 14.38 -19.14 -52.48
N ARG A 305 15.16 -18.06 -52.65
CA ARG A 305 15.08 -16.82 -51.84
C ARG A 305 13.93 -15.89 -52.25
N GLY A 306 13.15 -16.25 -53.27
CA GLY A 306 11.99 -15.51 -53.74
C GLY A 306 12.30 -14.20 -54.47
N LEU A 307 13.55 -13.95 -54.87
CA LEU A 307 13.98 -12.71 -55.53
C LEU A 307 13.67 -12.71 -57.03
N LEU A 308 13.84 -13.87 -57.67
CA LEU A 308 13.55 -14.08 -59.09
C LEU A 308 12.39 -15.05 -59.27
N VAL A 309 11.66 -14.88 -60.36
CA VAL A 309 10.60 -15.79 -60.80
C VAL A 309 10.93 -16.22 -62.23
N ARG A 310 10.71 -17.51 -62.53
CA ARG A 310 10.82 -18.06 -63.88
C ARG A 310 9.44 -18.31 -64.46
N GLU A 311 9.24 -17.91 -65.72
CA GLU A 311 8.06 -18.22 -66.52
C GLU A 311 8.49 -19.02 -67.76
N ARG A 312 7.71 -20.03 -68.15
CA ARG A 312 8.05 -20.87 -69.30
C ARG A 312 7.88 -20.08 -70.59
N SER A 313 8.94 -19.98 -71.38
CA SER A 313 8.97 -19.26 -72.66
C SER A 313 9.53 -20.16 -73.75
N GLY A 314 8.64 -20.86 -74.46
CA GLY A 314 9.02 -21.82 -75.51
C GLY A 314 9.84 -22.99 -74.98
N LYS A 315 11.07 -23.16 -75.50
CA LYS A 315 12.03 -24.21 -75.09
C LYS A 315 12.89 -23.82 -73.88
N THR A 316 12.75 -22.59 -73.37
CA THR A 316 13.55 -22.05 -72.26
C THR A 316 12.66 -21.35 -71.23
N TYR A 317 13.28 -20.73 -70.22
CA TYR A 317 12.58 -19.96 -69.19
C TYR A 317 12.99 -18.48 -69.26
N THR A 318 12.01 -17.59 -69.10
CA THR A 318 12.25 -16.15 -68.90
C THR A 318 12.32 -15.88 -67.41
N ILE A 319 13.35 -15.16 -66.99
CA ILE A 319 13.63 -14.79 -65.61
C ILE A 319 13.28 -13.31 -65.41
N ARG A 320 12.52 -13.03 -64.36
CA ARG A 320 12.06 -11.68 -63.97
C ARG A 320 12.21 -11.48 -62.47
N LEU A 321 12.22 -10.22 -62.04
CA LEU A 321 12.14 -9.89 -60.61
C LEU A 321 10.75 -10.23 -60.06
N ASN A 322 10.68 -10.74 -58.82
CA ASN A 322 9.41 -11.01 -58.17
C ASN A 322 8.63 -9.72 -57.86
N LYS A 323 7.30 -9.72 -58.07
CA LYS A 323 6.38 -8.56 -57.93
C LYS A 323 6.36 -7.93 -56.53
N VAL A 324 6.87 -8.64 -55.52
CA VAL A 324 7.01 -8.16 -54.13
C VAL A 324 8.14 -7.11 -53.99
N PHE A 325 9.09 -7.12 -54.92
CA PHE A 325 10.25 -6.24 -54.93
C PHE A 325 10.17 -5.23 -56.09
N LYS A 326 10.67 -4.00 -55.87
CA LYS A 326 10.98 -3.04 -56.93
C LYS A 326 12.49 -2.86 -57.03
N ALA A 327 12.96 -2.59 -58.24
CA ALA A 327 14.29 -2.03 -58.44
C ALA A 327 14.24 -0.55 -58.03
N ASP A 328 15.11 -0.18 -57.07
CA ASP A 328 15.48 1.21 -56.80
C ASP A 328 16.89 1.45 -57.33
#